data_AF-A0A0B2ABZ6-F1
#
_entry.id   AF-A0A0B2ABZ6-F1
#
_cell.length_a   1.000
_cell.length_b   1.000
_cell.length_c   1.000
_cell.angle_alpha   90.00
_cell.angle_beta   90.00
_cell.angle_gamma   90.00
#
_symmetry.space_group_name_H-M   'P 1'
#
loop_
_entity.id
_entity.type
_entity.pdbx_description
1 polymer ?
#
loop_
_entity_poly.entity_id
_entity_poly.type
_entity_poly.pdbx_seq_one_letter_code
_entity_poly.pdbx_strand_id
1 'polypeptide(L)' 'MSAEDKAKAAKETVEGKAKEAAGRVTNNPDLVDEGRAHQAKAKGYQARGHVKDAANDVKNAFDNDK' A
#
# COMPACT_ATOMS: atom_id res chain seq x y z
N MET A 1 10.83 1.87 -3.92
CA MET A 1 10.09 0.94 -3.09
C MET A 1 11.03 0.07 -2.30
N SER A 2 11.12 0.36 -1.01
CA SER A 2 11.78 -0.54 -0.05
C SER A 2 11.00 -1.86 0.07
N ALA A 3 11.70 -2.93 0.47
CA ALA A 3 11.07 -4.22 0.78
C ALA A 3 9.97 -4.09 1.85
N GLU A 4 10.17 -3.19 2.81
CA GLU A 4 9.22 -2.86 3.88
C GLU A 4 7.90 -2.28 3.35
N ASP A 5 7.96 -1.39 2.36
CA ASP A 5 6.74 -0.80 1.75
C ASP A 5 5.96 -1.85 0.97
N LYS A 6 6.66 -2.73 0.24
CA LYS A 6 6.05 -3.87 -0.45
C LYS A 6 5.39 -4.82 0.54
N ALA A 7 6.06 -5.14 1.65
CA ALA A 7 5.52 -6.00 2.70
C ALA A 7 4.28 -5.38 3.36
N LYS A 8 4.31 -4.08 3.69
CA LYS A 8 3.14 -3.35 4.23
C LYS A 8 1.98 -3.33 3.25
N ALA A 9 2.23 -3.05 1.98
CA ALA A 9 1.20 -3.06 0.94
C ALA A 9 0.57 -4.47 0.79
N ALA A 10 1.39 -5.52 0.80
CA ALA A 10 0.91 -6.90 0.76
C ALA A 10 0.06 -7.25 1.98
N LYS A 11 0.51 -6.89 3.19
CA LYS A 11 -0.24 -7.11 4.44
C LYS A 11 -1.61 -6.44 4.40
N GLU A 12 -1.66 -5.15 4.07
CA GLU A 12 -2.90 -4.38 3.97
C GLU A 12 -3.83 -4.96 2.88
N THR A 13 -3.28 -5.48 1.78
CA THR A 13 -4.07 -6.14 0.73
C THR A 13 -4.70 -7.44 1.23
N VAL A 14 -3.94 -8.25 1.96
CA VAL A 14 -4.41 -9.53 2.52
C VAL A 14 -5.47 -9.29 3.58
N GLU A 15 -5.22 -8.39 4.54
CA GLU A 15 -6.19 -8.00 5.57
C GLU A 15 -7.46 -7.42 4.94
N GLY A 16 -7.31 -6.58 3.91
CA GLY A 16 -8.42 -5.99 3.19
C GLY A 16 -9.32 -7.03 2.53
N LYS A 17 -8.73 -7.98 1.78
CA LYS A 17 -9.47 -9.08 1.15
C LYS A 17 -10.14 -9.99 2.18
N ALA A 18 -9.47 -10.25 3.30
CA ALA A 18 -10.02 -11.08 4.37
C ALA A 18 -11.26 -10.41 4.99
N LYS A 19 -11.20 -9.12 5.31
CA LYS A 19 -12.35 -8.36 5.83
C LYS A 19 -13.48 -8.27 4.81
N GLU A 20 -13.15 -8.05 3.53
CA GLU A 20 -14.16 -7.98 2.47
C GLU A 20 -14.90 -9.31 2.31
N ALA A 21 -14.16 -10.44 2.33
CA ALA A 21 -14.75 -11.77 2.31
C ALA A 21 -15.59 -12.05 3.56
N ALA A 22 -15.05 -11.75 4.74
CA ALA A 22 -15.77 -11.92 6.01
C ALA A 22 -17.06 -11.09 6.05
N GLY A 23 -17.02 -9.84 5.57
CA GLY A 23 -18.19 -8.97 5.49
C GLY A 23 -19.25 -9.49 4.53
N ARG A 24 -18.85 -10.00 3.35
CA ARG A 24 -19.79 -10.64 2.43
C ARG A 24 -20.43 -11.90 3.02
N VAL A 25 -19.65 -12.73 3.72
CA VAL A 25 -20.15 -13.97 4.35
C VAL A 25 -21.10 -13.66 5.51
N THR A 26 -20.80 -12.63 6.30
CA THR A 26 -21.59 -12.24 7.47
C THR A 26 -22.67 -11.20 7.17
N ASN A 27 -22.83 -10.78 5.90
CA ASN A 27 -23.68 -9.66 5.48
C ASN A 27 -23.42 -8.37 6.28
N ASN A 28 -22.16 -8.11 6.61
CA ASN A 28 -21.74 -6.92 7.33
C ASN A 28 -21.08 -5.92 6.35
N PRO A 29 -21.76 -4.81 6.00
CA PRO A 29 -21.24 -3.81 5.08
C PRO A 29 -20.01 -3.08 5.63
N ASP A 30 -19.90 -2.90 6.95
CA ASP A 30 -18.76 -2.21 7.57
C ASP A 30 -17.46 -2.99 7.33
N LEU A 31 -17.50 -4.33 7.43
CA LEU A 31 -16.34 -5.19 7.12
C LEU A 31 -15.95 -5.13 5.64
N VAL A 32 -16.91 -5.00 4.74
CA VAL A 32 -16.65 -4.81 3.31
C VAL A 32 -15.94 -3.48 3.05
N ASP A 33 -16.42 -2.42 3.69
CA ASP A 33 -15.85 -1.08 3.51
C ASP A 33 -14.48 -0.95 4.19
N GLU A 34 -14.27 -1.53 5.37
CA GLU A 34 -12.94 -1.65 5.96
C GLU A 34 -11.99 -2.42 5.03
N GLY A 35 -12.47 -3.50 4.42
CA GLY A 35 -11.72 -4.28 3.45
C GLY A 35 -11.25 -3.45 2.25
N ARG A 36 -12.12 -2.60 1.72
CA ARG A 36 -11.81 -1.64 0.64
C ARG A 36 -10.85 -0.55 1.10
N ALA A 37 -11.01 -0.03 2.31
CA ALA A 37 -10.12 0.98 2.87
C ALA A 37 -8.67 0.47 3.01
N HIS A 38 -8.50 -0.76 3.49
CA HIS A 38 -7.18 -1.41 3.56
C HIS A 38 -6.55 -1.59 2.18
N GLN A 39 -7.33 -1.99 1.16
CA GLN A 39 -6.83 -2.08 -0.22
C GLN A 39 -6.43 -0.70 -0.79
N ALA A 40 -7.17 0.36 -0.47
CA ALA A 40 -6.80 1.72 -0.86
C ALA A 40 -5.49 2.17 -0.19
N LYS A 41 -5.32 1.85 1.10
CA LYS A 41 -4.11 2.13 1.85
C LYS A 41 -2.89 1.39 1.29
N ALA A 42 -3.06 0.12 0.89
CA ALA A 42 -2.04 -0.67 0.20
C ALA A 42 -1.56 0.02 -1.10
N LYS A 43 -2.49 0.51 -1.92
CA LYS A 43 -2.16 1.31 -3.12
C LYS A 43 -1.43 2.61 -2.77
N GLY A 44 -1.78 3.24 -1.65
CA GLY A 44 -1.09 4.41 -1.13
C GLY A 44 0.37 4.14 -0.77
N TYR A 45 0.66 3.01 -0.10
CA TYR A 45 2.05 2.59 0.17
C TYR A 45 2.83 2.33 -1.12
N GLN A 46 2.19 1.75 -2.13
CA GLN A 46 2.82 1.57 -3.43
C GLN A 46 3.14 2.91 -4.10
N ALA A 47 2.15 3.80 -4.21
CA ALA A 47 2.37 5.12 -4.80
C ALA A 47 3.49 5.90 -4.08
N ARG A 48 3.50 5.90 -2.73
CA ARG A 48 4.56 6.54 -1.94
C ARG A 48 5.94 5.95 -2.22
N GLY A 49 6.04 4.63 -2.31
CA GLY A 49 7.31 3.97 -2.55
C GLY A 49 7.88 4.25 -3.94
N HIS A 50 7.03 4.50 -4.96
CA HIS A 50 7.48 4.95 -6.29
C HIS A 50 7.96 6.41 -6.25
N VAL A 51 7.19 7.29 -5.61
CA VAL A 51 7.56 8.72 -5.48
C VAL A 51 8.87 8.88 -4.73
N LYS A 52 9.08 8.11 -3.66
CA LYS A 52 10.30 8.18 -2.85
C LYS A 52 11.54 7.67 -3.60
N ASP A 53 11.41 6.61 -4.42
CA ASP A 53 12.50 6.16 -5.27
C ASP A 53 12.87 7.20 -6.31
N ALA A 54 11.88 7.73 -7.04
CA ALA A 54 12.13 8.75 -8.05
C ALA A 54 12.80 10.01 -7.45
N ALA A 55 12.37 10.42 -6.25
CA ALA A 55 12.99 11.53 -5.54
C ALA A 55 14.44 11.23 -5.10
N ASN A 56 14.71 10.02 -4.63
CA ASN A 56 16.05 9.59 -4.24
C ASN A 56 16.99 9.47 -5.45
N ASP A 57 16.51 8.93 -6.58
CA ASP A 57 17.29 8.82 -7.81
C ASP A 57 17.69 10.20 -8.33
N VAL A 58 16.74 11.14 -8.36
CA VAL A 58 17.02 12.54 -8.73
C VAL A 58 18.04 13.16 -7.76
N LYS A 59 17.85 12.99 -6.44
CA LYS A 59 18.78 13.53 -5.46
C LYS A 59 20.20 12.96 -5.62
N ASN A 60 20.33 11.64 -5.78
CA ASN A 60 21.62 10.98 -5.98
C ASN A 60 22.31 11.42 -7.27
N ALA A 61 21.56 11.67 -8.35
CA ALA A 61 22.11 12.19 -9.59
C ALA A 61 22.68 13.61 -9.42
N PHE A 62 22.05 14.46 -8.61
CA PHE A 62 22.54 15.80 -8.29
C PHE A 62 23.71 15.81 -7.28
N ASP A 63 23.76 14.87 -6.34
CA ASP A 63 24.83 14.80 -5.33
C ASP A 63 26.14 14.20 -5.90
N ASN A 64 26.11 13.40 -6.98
CA ASN A 64 27.30 12.78 -7.61
C ASN A 64 28.03 13.67 -8.63
N ASP A 65 27.51 14.85 -8.96
CA ASP A 65 28.06 15.77 -9.98
C ASP A 65 28.91 16.92 -9.36
N LYS A 66 29.20 16.84 -8.05
CA LYS A 66 30.09 17.77 -7.31
C LYS A 66 31.36 17.07 -6.82
#